data_AF-A0A919PNS4-F1
#
_entry.id   AF-A0A919PNS4-F1
#
_cell.length_a   1.000
_cell.length_b   1.000
_cell.length_c   1.000
_cell.angle_alpha   90.00
_cell.angle_beta   90.00
_cell.angle_gamma   90.00
#
_symmetry.space_group_name_H-M   'P 1'
#
loop_
_entity.id
_entity.type
_entity.pdbx_description
1 polymer ?
#
loop_
_entity_poly.entity_id
_entity_poly.type
_entity_poly.pdbx_seq_one_letter_code
_entity_poly.pdbx_strand_id
1 'polypeptide(L)'
;MLPWAVPIPWRSSPDAFAQILRRRGVDPAAVTDVEAAWCAFGEFLDVEVDGVDPDQDGDGFIIQWGRHSWNGGRLSLSLTRQLIVHHDPDPEDDEDGYEDDYGHDEFWQVDLTMCFDDEPDLAGLDDLEARDTGFTFDPIGPARTAALAGARADLERHPQLRAVWRATPVSSELSFDSAC
;
A
#
# COMPACT_ATOMS: atom_id res chain seq x y z
N MET A 1 10.06 -21.21 1.47
CA MET A 1 8.75 -21.55 0.88
C MET A 1 7.77 -20.62 1.56
N LEU A 2 7.33 -19.59 0.85
CA LEU A 2 6.42 -18.58 1.39
C LEU A 2 5.08 -19.28 1.71
N PRO A 3 4.40 -18.99 2.83
CA PRO A 3 3.27 -19.78 3.32
C PRO A 3 1.98 -19.68 2.49
N TRP A 4 1.95 -18.90 1.42
CA TRP A 4 0.76 -18.71 0.58
C TRP A 4 0.97 -19.41 -0.76
N ALA A 5 0.71 -20.71 -0.78
CA ALA A 5 0.66 -21.50 -2.01
C ALA A 5 -0.71 -21.38 -2.72
N VAL A 6 -1.61 -20.54 -2.20
CA VAL A 6 -2.97 -20.32 -2.66
C VAL A 6 -3.23 -18.81 -2.59
N PRO A 7 -3.82 -18.19 -3.64
CA PRO A 7 -4.28 -16.81 -3.60
C PRO A 7 -5.17 -16.56 -2.38
N ILE A 8 -5.04 -15.39 -1.76
CA ILE A 8 -5.90 -14.99 -0.65
C ILE A 8 -7.09 -14.19 -1.17
N PRO A 9 -8.29 -14.29 -0.57
CA PRO A 9 -9.38 -13.35 -0.89
C PRO A 9 -8.94 -11.91 -0.63
N TRP A 10 -9.28 -10.97 -1.52
CA TRP A 10 -8.88 -9.56 -1.40
C TRP A 10 -9.25 -8.91 -0.05
N ARG A 11 -10.39 -9.30 0.56
CA ARG A 11 -10.80 -8.85 1.90
C ARG A 11 -9.86 -9.30 3.03
N SER A 12 -9.04 -10.32 2.79
CA SER A 12 -8.05 -10.85 3.74
C SER A 12 -6.68 -10.17 3.60
N SER A 13 -6.51 -9.26 2.64
CA SER A 13 -5.26 -8.55 2.38
C SER A 13 -4.70 -7.80 3.61
N PRO A 14 -5.47 -7.03 4.40
CA PRO A 14 -4.92 -6.39 5.60
C PRO A 14 -4.43 -7.41 6.63
N ASP A 15 -5.14 -8.52 6.83
CA ASP A 15 -4.72 -9.59 7.75
C ASP A 15 -3.43 -10.28 7.29
N ALA A 16 -3.31 -10.52 5.99
CA ALA A 16 -2.09 -11.07 5.40
C ALA A 16 -0.90 -10.12 5.60
N PHE A 17 -1.07 -8.82 5.35
CA PHE A 17 -0.01 -7.85 5.56
C PHE A 17 0.38 -7.72 7.04
N ALA A 18 -0.62 -7.65 7.94
CA ALA A 18 -0.39 -7.65 9.38
C ALA A 18 0.38 -8.88 9.86
N GLN A 19 0.09 -10.07 9.30
CA GLN A 19 0.83 -11.28 9.62
C GLN A 19 2.29 -11.20 9.14
N ILE A 20 2.54 -10.69 7.93
CA ILE A 20 3.89 -10.52 7.38
C ILE A 20 4.72 -9.56 8.24
N LEU A 21 4.14 -8.41 8.61
CA LEU A 21 4.76 -7.43 9.51
C LEU A 21 5.18 -8.10 10.82
N ARG A 22 4.27 -8.81 11.48
CA ARG A 22 4.54 -9.49 12.76
C ARG A 22 5.63 -10.55 12.66
N ARG A 23 5.71 -11.30 11.57
CA ARG A 23 6.80 -12.28 11.35
C ARG A 23 8.17 -11.62 11.22
N ARG A 24 8.21 -10.36 10.80
CA ARG A 24 9.41 -9.51 10.77
C ARG A 24 9.63 -8.72 12.06
N GLY A 25 8.83 -8.96 13.10
CA GLY A 25 8.94 -8.28 14.39
C GLY A 25 8.35 -6.86 14.38
N VAL A 26 7.55 -6.51 13.38
CA VAL A 26 6.90 -5.21 13.26
C VAL A 26 5.45 -5.31 13.75
N ASP A 27 5.07 -4.45 14.70
CA ASP A 27 3.67 -4.27 15.09
C ASP A 27 3.02 -3.22 14.17
N PRO A 28 1.97 -3.56 13.40
CA PRO A 28 1.31 -2.60 12.50
C PRO A 28 0.76 -1.36 13.22
N ALA A 29 0.38 -1.47 14.50
CA ALA A 29 -0.14 -0.34 15.28
C ALA A 29 0.95 0.49 15.98
N ALA A 30 2.21 0.02 15.94
CA ALA A 30 3.33 0.65 16.62
C ALA A 30 4.66 0.35 15.88
N VAL A 31 4.72 0.71 14.59
CA VAL A 31 5.91 0.51 13.77
C VAL A 31 7.07 1.36 14.31
N THR A 32 8.18 0.71 14.65
CA THR A 32 9.41 1.39 15.09
C THR A 32 10.57 1.28 14.10
N ASP A 33 10.47 0.37 13.14
CA ASP A 33 11.51 0.09 12.14
C ASP A 33 10.91 0.18 10.73
N VAL A 34 11.19 1.31 10.08
CA VAL A 34 10.65 1.62 8.74
C VAL A 34 11.25 0.68 7.68
N GLU A 35 12.50 0.25 7.84
CA GLU A 35 13.16 -0.65 6.89
C GLU A 35 12.57 -2.07 6.98
N ALA A 36 12.27 -2.53 8.20
CA ALA A 36 11.57 -3.79 8.41
C ALA A 36 10.14 -3.76 7.84
N ALA A 37 9.43 -2.63 8.00
CA ALA A 37 8.10 -2.41 7.42
C ALA A 37 8.15 -2.39 5.88
N TRP A 38 9.14 -1.72 5.29
CA TRP A 38 9.39 -1.73 3.85
C TRP A 38 9.62 -3.15 3.31
N CYS A 39 10.47 -3.94 3.97
CA CYS A 39 10.72 -5.31 3.55
C CYS A 39 9.48 -6.21 3.72
N ALA A 40 8.67 -5.99 4.75
CA ALA A 40 7.39 -6.66 4.92
C ALA A 40 6.42 -6.29 3.79
N PHE A 41 6.40 -5.03 3.39
CA PHE A 41 5.59 -4.56 2.27
C PHE A 41 6.02 -5.23 0.96
N GLY A 42 7.32 -5.37 0.70
CA GLY A 42 7.80 -6.13 -0.46
C GLY A 42 7.34 -7.59 -0.47
N GLU A 43 7.37 -8.28 0.67
CA GLU A 43 6.80 -9.63 0.78
C GLU A 43 5.28 -9.65 0.55
N PHE A 44 4.58 -8.63 1.04
CA PHE A 44 3.14 -8.51 0.88
C PHE A 44 2.74 -8.26 -0.57
N LEU A 45 3.49 -7.43 -1.29
CA LEU A 45 3.30 -7.17 -2.72
C LEU A 45 3.44 -8.42 -3.60
N ASP A 46 4.15 -9.46 -3.12
CA ASP A 46 4.30 -10.74 -3.79
C ASP A 46 3.21 -11.77 -3.43
N VAL A 47 2.25 -11.42 -2.56
CA VAL A 47 1.11 -12.29 -2.25
C VAL A 47 0.06 -12.18 -3.35
N GLU A 48 -0.29 -13.31 -3.96
CA GLU A 48 -1.39 -13.42 -4.92
C GLU A 48 -2.74 -13.17 -4.23
N VAL A 49 -3.58 -12.35 -4.87
CA VAL A 49 -4.89 -11.95 -4.35
C VAL A 49 -5.97 -12.37 -5.34
N ASP A 50 -7.00 -13.02 -4.83
CA ASP A 50 -8.19 -13.46 -5.57
C ASP A 50 -9.27 -12.36 -5.59
N GLY A 51 -10.03 -12.31 -6.69
CA GLY A 51 -11.06 -11.30 -6.96
C GLY A 51 -10.53 -9.96 -7.47
N VAL A 52 -9.28 -9.91 -7.94
CA VAL A 52 -8.68 -8.71 -8.55
C VAL A 52 -8.63 -8.87 -10.07
N ASP A 53 -8.92 -7.81 -10.81
CA ASP A 53 -8.83 -7.82 -12.28
C ASP A 53 -7.39 -8.10 -12.76
N PRO A 54 -7.14 -9.23 -13.45
CA PRO A 54 -5.80 -9.52 -13.98
C PRO A 54 -5.44 -8.70 -15.24
N ASP A 55 -6.41 -8.09 -15.92
CA ASP A 55 -6.24 -7.48 -17.25
C ASP A 55 -6.22 -5.94 -17.26
N GLN A 56 -6.57 -5.26 -16.15
CA GLN A 56 -6.71 -3.78 -16.09
C GLN A 56 -5.85 -3.06 -15.05
N ASP A 57 -4.57 -3.42 -14.90
CA ASP A 57 -3.74 -2.78 -13.88
C ASP A 57 -4.41 -2.87 -12.48
N GLY A 58 -5.07 -4.00 -12.20
CA GLY A 58 -5.93 -4.15 -11.03
C GLY A 58 -5.18 -4.31 -9.71
N ASP A 59 -3.88 -4.56 -9.74
CA ASP A 59 -3.07 -4.81 -8.54
C ASP A 59 -1.80 -3.95 -8.59
N GLY A 60 -1.84 -2.82 -7.90
CA GLY A 60 -0.80 -1.81 -7.93
C GLY A 60 -0.28 -1.43 -6.57
N PHE A 61 0.79 -0.64 -6.56
CA PHE A 61 1.30 -0.03 -5.34
C PHE A 61 1.79 1.39 -5.55
N ILE A 62 1.79 2.16 -4.47
CA ILE A 62 2.29 3.52 -4.41
C ILE A 62 2.93 3.77 -3.04
N ILE A 63 3.98 4.60 -3.02
CA ILE A 63 4.56 5.11 -1.77
C ILE A 63 4.26 6.60 -1.72
N GLN A 64 3.68 7.07 -0.61
CA GLN A 64 3.27 8.47 -0.47
C GLN A 64 3.92 9.10 0.77
N TRP A 65 4.22 10.39 0.71
CA TRP A 65 4.79 11.14 1.84
C TRP A 65 4.28 12.57 1.90
N GLY A 66 4.37 13.15 3.10
CA GLY A 66 4.01 14.55 3.34
C GLY A 66 3.07 14.69 4.52
N ARG A 67 2.32 15.80 4.55
CA ARG A 67 1.33 16.07 5.60
C ARG A 67 -0.07 16.00 5.04
N HIS A 68 -0.91 15.24 5.71
CA HIS A 68 -2.31 15.09 5.34
C HIS A 68 -3.22 15.45 6.52
N SER A 69 -4.39 16.02 6.21
CA SER A 69 -5.35 16.45 7.22
C SER A 69 -5.91 15.27 8.03
N TRP A 70 -6.07 14.10 7.40
CA TRP A 70 -6.56 12.89 8.06
C TRP A 70 -5.55 12.28 9.05
N ASN A 71 -4.25 12.55 8.89
CA ASN A 71 -3.20 12.16 9.84
C ASN A 71 -2.92 13.23 10.91
N GLY A 72 -3.89 14.11 11.18
CA GLY A 72 -3.74 15.22 12.14
C GLY A 72 -2.68 16.26 11.74
N GLY A 73 -2.33 16.34 10.44
CA GLY A 73 -1.29 17.24 9.92
C GLY A 73 0.14 16.82 10.26
N ARG A 74 0.34 15.62 10.79
CA ARG A 74 1.68 15.05 11.03
C ARG A 74 2.34 14.69 9.71
N LEU A 75 3.66 14.71 9.72
CA LEU A 75 4.45 14.19 8.62
C LEU A 75 4.26 12.67 8.57
N SER A 76 4.00 12.11 7.39
CA SER A 76 3.76 10.69 7.22
C SER A 76 4.47 10.09 6.00
N LEU A 77 4.69 8.79 6.06
CA LEU A 77 5.03 7.90 4.95
C LEU A 77 3.97 6.79 4.89
N SER A 78 3.35 6.58 3.74
CA SER A 78 2.39 5.50 3.50
C SER A 78 2.95 4.50 2.50
N LEU A 79 2.81 3.21 2.81
CA LEU A 79 3.04 2.09 1.91
C LEU A 79 1.68 1.51 1.52
N THR A 80 1.30 1.63 0.25
CA THR A 80 -0.07 1.37 -0.19
C THR A 80 -0.09 0.33 -1.30
N ARG A 81 -0.91 -0.71 -1.14
CA ARG A 81 -1.29 -1.62 -2.24
C ARG A 81 -2.74 -1.35 -2.61
N GLN A 82 -3.00 -1.08 -3.89
CA GLN A 82 -4.33 -0.86 -4.44
C GLN A 82 -4.79 -2.09 -5.21
N LEU A 83 -6.07 -2.44 -5.05
CA LEU A 83 -6.75 -3.56 -5.66
C LEU A 83 -8.00 -3.04 -6.37
N ILE A 84 -8.17 -3.33 -7.65
CA ILE A 84 -9.39 -3.11 -8.42
C ILE A 84 -10.16 -4.44 -8.43
N VAL A 85 -11.31 -4.42 -7.78
CA VAL A 85 -12.13 -5.60 -7.54
C VAL A 85 -13.39 -5.51 -8.39
N HIS A 86 -13.65 -6.56 -9.18
CA HIS A 86 -14.90 -6.68 -9.92
C HIS A 86 -16.04 -7.09 -9.00
N HIS A 87 -17.18 -6.43 -9.11
CA HIS A 87 -18.43 -6.98 -8.60
C HIS A 87 -18.83 -8.15 -9.50
N ASP A 88 -18.97 -9.35 -8.92
CA ASP A 88 -19.64 -10.45 -9.62
C ASP A 88 -21.12 -10.04 -9.68
N PRO A 89 -21.74 -9.87 -10.87
CA PRO A 89 -23.12 -9.41 -10.96
C PRO A 89 -24.02 -10.35 -10.17
N ASP A 90 -24.82 -9.80 -9.24
CA ASP A 90 -25.83 -10.59 -8.54
C ASP A 90 -26.88 -11.02 -9.58
N PRO A 91 -27.11 -12.32 -9.82
CA PRO A 91 -28.10 -12.77 -10.79
C PRO A 91 -29.55 -12.37 -10.40
N GLU A 92 -29.78 -11.83 -9.20
CA GLU A 92 -31.07 -11.26 -8.79
C GLU A 92 -31.24 -9.76 -9.17
N ASP A 93 -30.18 -9.04 -9.56
CA ASP A 93 -30.24 -7.62 -9.98
C ASP A 93 -30.69 -7.44 -11.46
N ASP A 94 -30.88 -8.54 -12.20
CA ASP A 94 -31.28 -8.59 -13.62
C ASP A 94 -32.80 -8.38 -13.88
N GLU A 95 -33.64 -8.14 -12.86
CA GLU A 95 -35.11 -8.03 -13.06
C GLU A 95 -35.57 -6.72 -13.71
N ASP A 96 -34.77 -5.64 -13.61
CA ASP A 96 -35.09 -4.35 -14.19
C ASP A 96 -34.09 -4.04 -15.31
N GLY A 97 -34.40 -4.41 -16.55
CA GLY A 97 -33.55 -4.34 -17.76
C GLY A 97 -32.99 -2.95 -18.15
N TYR A 98 -32.24 -2.34 -17.24
CA TYR A 98 -31.34 -1.23 -17.44
C TYR A 98 -29.98 -1.82 -17.80
N GLU A 99 -29.56 -1.61 -19.05
CA GLU A 99 -28.20 -1.88 -19.54
C GLU A 99 -27.18 -0.90 -18.91
N ASP A 100 -27.11 -0.82 -17.57
CA ASP A 100 -26.00 -0.16 -16.87
C ASP A 100 -25.11 -1.11 -16.06
N ASP A 101 -25.30 -2.42 -16.23
CA ASP A 101 -24.49 -3.52 -15.68
C ASP A 101 -23.08 -3.61 -16.31
N TYR A 102 -22.35 -2.49 -16.26
CA TYR A 102 -20.92 -2.54 -16.09
C TYR A 102 -20.72 -2.60 -14.58
N GLY A 103 -20.58 -3.82 -14.03
CA GLY A 103 -20.22 -4.02 -12.63
C GLY A 103 -19.15 -3.00 -12.23
N HIS A 104 -19.50 -2.13 -11.28
CA HIS A 104 -18.63 -1.00 -10.96
C HIS A 104 -17.34 -1.54 -10.35
N ASP A 105 -16.21 -1.29 -11.03
CA ASP A 105 -14.88 -1.53 -10.49
C ASP A 105 -14.74 -0.84 -9.12
N GLU A 106 -14.56 -1.64 -8.07
CA GLU A 106 -14.33 -1.10 -6.73
C GLU A 106 -12.82 -1.00 -6.47
N PHE A 107 -12.36 0.21 -6.18
CA PHE A 107 -10.99 0.44 -5.76
C PHE A 107 -10.89 0.23 -4.25
N TRP A 108 -10.00 -0.66 -3.84
CA TRP A 108 -9.70 -0.96 -2.44
C TRP A 108 -8.22 -0.75 -2.17
N GLN A 109 -7.88 -0.20 -1.01
CA GLN A 109 -6.49 0.07 -0.64
C GLN A 109 -6.16 -0.53 0.72
N VAL A 110 -5.01 -1.20 0.78
CA VAL A 110 -4.36 -1.60 2.03
C VAL A 110 -3.22 -0.64 2.28
N ASP A 111 -3.32 0.13 3.36
CA ASP A 111 -2.41 1.23 3.66
C ASP A 111 -1.71 1.01 4.99
N LEU A 112 -0.38 0.98 5.00
CA LEU A 112 0.41 1.16 6.22
C LEU A 112 0.93 2.58 6.28
N THR A 113 0.28 3.42 7.07
CA THR A 113 0.70 4.80 7.32
C THR A 113 1.55 4.88 8.58
N MET A 114 2.73 5.48 8.46
CA MET A 114 3.64 5.78 9.56
C MET A 114 3.75 7.28 9.71
N CYS A 115 3.49 7.81 10.91
CA CYS A 115 3.60 9.23 11.22
C CYS A 115 4.86 9.52 12.03
N PHE A 116 5.46 10.68 11.81
CA PHE A 116 6.70 11.13 12.42
C PHE A 116 6.48 12.45 13.16
N ASP A 117 7.29 12.69 14.19
CA ASP A 117 7.43 14.02 14.77
C ASP A 117 8.27 14.92 13.85
N ASP A 118 8.22 16.22 14.10
CA ASP A 118 8.99 17.20 13.35
C ASP A 118 10.47 17.15 13.75
N GLU A 119 11.22 16.30 13.07
CA GLU A 119 12.66 16.16 13.26
C GLU A 119 13.44 17.05 12.26
N PRO A 120 14.60 17.64 12.65
CA PRO A 120 15.40 18.47 11.75
C PRO A 120 15.81 17.78 10.45
N ASP A 121 16.08 16.47 10.50
CA ASP A 121 16.49 15.67 9.33
C ASP A 121 15.32 15.40 8.37
N LEU A 122 14.08 15.56 8.83
CA LEU A 122 12.85 15.40 8.04
C LEU A 122 12.30 16.74 7.53
N ALA A 123 12.96 17.87 7.87
CA ALA A 123 12.50 19.19 7.50
C ALA A 123 12.39 19.36 5.97
N GLY A 124 11.24 19.87 5.52
CA GLY A 124 10.94 20.09 4.10
C GLY A 124 10.62 18.80 3.33
N LEU A 125 10.33 17.68 4.02
CA LEU A 125 9.82 16.48 3.35
C LEU A 125 8.47 16.74 2.66
N ASP A 126 7.61 17.56 3.27
CA ASP A 126 6.32 17.99 2.73
C ASP A 126 6.44 19.08 1.64
N ASP A 127 7.61 19.71 1.51
CA ASP A 127 7.90 20.70 0.47
C ASP A 127 8.49 20.10 -0.82
N LEU A 128 8.72 18.78 -0.85
CA LEU A 128 9.14 18.10 -2.07
C LEU A 128 8.06 18.23 -3.15
N GLU A 129 8.50 18.47 -4.40
CA GLU A 129 7.61 18.66 -5.55
C GLU A 129 6.73 17.43 -5.82
N ALA A 130 7.35 16.25 -5.78
CA ALA A 130 6.63 14.98 -5.72
C ALA A 130 6.31 14.62 -4.27
N ARG A 131 5.13 14.05 -4.05
CA ARG A 131 4.65 13.54 -2.75
C ARG A 131 4.27 12.06 -2.82
N ASP A 132 4.52 11.44 -3.96
CA ASP A 132 4.31 10.04 -4.18
C ASP A 132 5.20 9.54 -5.33
N THR A 133 5.28 8.21 -5.47
CA THR A 133 6.02 7.54 -6.54
C THR A 133 5.25 7.41 -7.86
N GLY A 134 3.97 7.79 -7.89
CA GLY A 134 3.00 7.27 -8.82
C GLY A 134 2.66 5.80 -8.57
N PHE A 135 1.54 5.35 -9.14
CA PHE A 135 1.18 3.93 -9.10
C PHE A 135 2.04 3.10 -10.04
N THR A 136 2.42 1.92 -9.58
CA THR A 136 3.04 0.87 -10.39
C THR A 136 2.18 -0.38 -10.38
N PHE A 137 1.95 -0.97 -11.55
CA PHE A 137 1.11 -2.14 -11.75
C PHE A 137 1.87 -3.34 -12.34
N ASP A 138 3.21 -3.34 -12.20
CA ASP A 138 4.03 -4.48 -12.63
C ASP A 138 3.53 -5.79 -12.01
N PRO A 139 3.50 -6.88 -12.78
CA PRO A 139 2.97 -8.16 -12.32
C PRO A 139 3.80 -8.73 -11.15
N ILE A 140 3.14 -9.48 -10.28
CA ILE A 140 3.75 -10.18 -9.13
C ILE A 140 5.02 -10.94 -9.55
N GLY A 141 6.05 -10.88 -8.71
CA GLY A 141 7.34 -11.52 -8.95
C GLY A 141 8.43 -10.54 -9.40
N PRO A 142 9.36 -10.95 -10.29
CA PRO A 142 10.59 -10.18 -10.53
C PRO A 142 10.38 -8.75 -11.04
N ALA A 143 9.33 -8.51 -11.84
CA ALA A 143 9.03 -7.18 -12.37
C ALA A 143 8.61 -6.23 -11.23
N ARG A 144 7.65 -6.64 -10.39
CA ARG A 144 7.23 -5.89 -9.21
C ARG A 144 8.34 -5.68 -8.20
N THR A 145 9.18 -6.71 -7.97
CA THR A 145 10.38 -6.58 -7.12
C THR A 145 11.33 -5.50 -7.66
N ALA A 146 11.55 -5.46 -8.97
CA ALA A 146 12.40 -4.46 -9.60
C ALA A 146 11.78 -3.06 -9.53
N ALA A 147 10.46 -2.94 -9.72
CA ALA A 147 9.73 -1.70 -9.56
C ALA A 147 9.84 -1.13 -8.14
N LEU A 148 9.63 -1.98 -7.12
CA LEU A 148 9.78 -1.58 -5.72
C LEU A 148 11.22 -1.13 -5.42
N ALA A 149 12.23 -1.83 -5.95
CA ALA A 149 13.62 -1.43 -5.82
C ALA A 149 13.91 -0.08 -6.53
N GLY A 150 13.27 0.17 -7.68
CA GLY A 150 13.31 1.44 -8.38
C GLY A 150 12.72 2.58 -7.55
N ALA A 151 11.52 2.37 -7.01
CA ALA A 151 10.88 3.31 -6.09
C ALA A 151 11.79 3.62 -4.89
N ARG A 152 12.41 2.60 -4.28
CA ARG A 152 13.38 2.82 -3.19
C ARG A 152 14.55 3.70 -3.63
N ALA A 153 15.15 3.41 -4.78
CA ALA A 153 16.29 4.17 -5.29
C ALA A 153 15.92 5.63 -5.59
N ASP A 154 14.70 5.88 -6.09
CA ASP A 154 14.19 7.22 -6.35
C ASP A 154 13.98 8.00 -5.04
N LEU A 155 13.33 7.38 -4.04
CA LEU A 155 13.16 7.98 -2.71
C LEU A 155 14.52 8.33 -2.08
N GLU A 156 15.53 7.46 -2.22
CA GLU A 156 16.87 7.69 -1.69
C GLU A 156 17.64 8.86 -2.35
N ARG A 157 17.16 9.41 -3.47
CA ARG A 157 17.75 10.64 -4.05
C ARG A 157 17.49 11.87 -3.19
N HIS A 158 16.48 11.83 -2.33
CA HIS A 158 16.12 12.93 -1.45
C HIS A 158 16.70 12.70 -0.04
N PRO A 159 17.52 13.63 0.49
CA PRO A 159 18.07 13.50 1.84
C PRO A 159 17.03 13.28 2.94
N GLN A 160 15.88 13.95 2.84
CA GLN A 160 14.77 13.86 3.80
C GLN A 160 14.16 12.46 3.80
N LEU A 161 13.89 11.89 2.62
CA LEU A 161 13.37 10.53 2.48
C LEU A 161 14.39 9.47 2.93
N ARG A 162 15.69 9.70 2.72
CA ARG A 162 16.72 8.86 3.34
C ARG A 162 16.73 8.92 4.86
N ALA A 163 16.33 10.04 5.45
CA ALA A 163 16.25 10.19 6.90
C ALA A 163 15.03 9.47 7.47
N VAL A 164 13.92 9.39 6.74
CA VAL A 164 12.72 8.61 7.12
C VAL A 164 13.09 7.16 7.46
N TRP A 165 14.00 6.53 6.69
CA TRP A 165 14.45 5.15 6.94
C TRP A 165 15.22 4.96 8.25
N ARG A 166 15.70 6.04 8.87
CA ARG A 166 16.40 6.02 10.16
C ARG A 166 15.55 6.59 11.29
N ALA A 167 14.44 7.24 10.97
CA ALA A 167 13.54 7.81 11.95
C ALA A 167 12.68 6.72 12.60
N THR A 168 12.15 7.02 13.79
CA THR A 168 11.20 6.14 14.47
C THR A 168 9.81 6.77 14.36
N PRO A 169 8.84 6.11 13.69
CA PRO A 169 7.47 6.60 13.68
C PRO A 169 6.93 6.73 15.11
N VAL A 170 6.16 7.79 15.37
CA VAL A 170 5.51 8.05 16.66
C VAL A 170 4.13 7.39 16.75
N SER A 171 3.54 7.08 15.60
CA SER A 171 2.33 6.28 15.46
C SER A 171 2.30 5.63 14.09
N SER A 172 1.58 4.53 13.98
CA SER A 172 1.29 3.90 12.70
C SER A 172 -0.10 3.30 12.70
N GLU A 173 -0.67 3.17 11.51
CA GLU A 173 -1.99 2.58 11.29
C GLU A 173 -1.94 1.71 10.03
N LEU A 174 -2.51 0.51 10.15
CA LEU A 174 -2.81 -0.34 9.01
C LEU A 174 -4.31 -0.25 8.76
N SER A 175 -4.71 0.30 7.61
CA SER A 175 -6.11 0.46 7.24
C SER A 175 -6.46 -0.33 5.98
N PHE A 176 -7.77 -0.47 5.77
CA PHE A 176 -8.31 -1.14 4.60
C PHE A 176 -9.64 -0.51 4.21
N ASP A 177 -9.61 0.29 3.16
CA ASP A 177 -10.69 1.20 2.82
C ASP A 177 -10.96 1.19 1.32
N SER A 178 -12.20 1.53 0.95
CA SER A 178 -12.56 1.78 -0.44
C SER A 178 -12.04 3.16 -0.84
N ALA A 179 -11.30 3.22 -1.94
CA ALA A 179 -10.91 4.47 -2.58
C ALA A 179 -12.09 4.96 -3.44
N CYS A 180 -12.61 6.13 -3.10
CA CYS A 180 -13.70 6.80 -3.83
C CYS A 180 -13.20 7.50 -5.09
#